data_AF-A0A4R4PAA7-F1
#
_entry.id   AF-A0A4R4PAA7-F1
#
_cell.length_a   1.000
_cell.length_b   1.000
_cell.length_c   1.000
_cell.angle_alpha   90.00
_cell.angle_beta   90.00
_cell.angle_gamma   90.00
#
_symmetry.space_group_name_H-M   'P 1'
#
loop_
_entity.id
_entity.type
_entity.pdbx_description
1 polymer ?
#
loop_
_entity_poly.entity_id
_entity_poly.type
_entity_poly.pdbx_seq_one_letter_code
_entity_poly.pdbx_strand_id
1 'polypeptide(L)'
;MLRDYKVGVNAPPGSTPPLCSYCRTNPAQAIDHVEPRVGNGDLTDSNTTPACRRCNSSKRDRVAPKTPSPNYTGSWPPPWWPSSMRQGWAATYGIGPYVVP
;
A
#
# COMPACT_ATOMS: atom_id res chain seq x y z
N MET A 1 5.22 -3.41 -12.21
CA MET A 1 5.62 -2.00 -12.13
C MET A 1 4.39 -1.13 -12.43
N LEU A 2 4.29 0.10 -11.93
CA LEU A 2 3.04 0.87 -12.09
C LEU A 2 2.72 1.13 -13.58
N ARG A 3 3.76 1.34 -14.39
CA ARG A 3 3.71 1.37 -15.87
C ARG A 3 3.02 0.19 -16.54
N ASP A 4 2.89 -0.96 -15.88
CA ASP A 4 2.23 -2.14 -16.45
C ASP A 4 0.70 -2.06 -16.30
N TYR A 5 0.21 -1.13 -15.46
CA TYR A 5 -1.21 -0.89 -15.26
C TYR A 5 -1.70 0.31 -16.06
N LYS A 6 -2.89 0.19 -16.65
CA LYS A 6 -3.61 1.33 -17.23
C LYS A 6 -4.24 2.18 -16.13
N VAL A 7 -3.41 2.93 -15.42
CA VAL A 7 -3.82 3.85 -14.34
C VAL A 7 -3.66 5.32 -14.76
N GLY A 8 -4.38 6.22 -14.08
CA GLY A 8 -4.29 7.67 -14.34
C GLY A 8 -4.84 8.06 -15.72
N VAL A 9 -4.15 8.97 -16.42
CA VAL A 9 -4.58 9.51 -17.73
C VAL A 9 -4.71 8.46 -18.84
N ASN A 10 -4.05 7.31 -18.66
CA ASN A 10 -4.07 6.21 -19.63
C ASN A 10 -5.15 5.16 -19.32
N ALA A 11 -5.95 5.34 -18.26
CA ALA A 11 -7.01 4.41 -17.88
C ALA A 11 -8.27 4.62 -18.74
N PRO A 12 -8.74 3.62 -19.50
CA PRO A 12 -10.01 3.72 -20.21
C PRO A 12 -11.19 3.80 -19.22
N PRO A 13 -12.25 4.57 -19.54
CA PRO A 13 -13.51 4.52 -18.78
C PRO A 13 -14.02 3.07 -18.66
N GLY A 14 -14.47 2.68 -17.47
CA GLY A 14 -14.98 1.33 -17.19
C GLY A 14 -13.91 0.25 -17.02
N SER A 15 -12.62 0.59 -17.07
CA SER A 15 -11.55 -0.38 -16.81
C SER A 15 -11.50 -0.84 -15.35
N THR A 16 -11.08 -2.09 -15.14
CA THR A 16 -10.90 -2.65 -13.80
C THR A 16 -9.59 -2.13 -13.19
N PRO A 17 -9.63 -1.44 -12.04
CA PRO A 17 -8.41 -0.99 -11.37
C PRO A 17 -7.63 -2.19 -10.80
N PRO A 18 -6.30 -2.06 -10.65
CA PRO A 18 -5.52 -3.08 -9.94
C PRO A 18 -5.93 -3.20 -8.48
N LEU A 19 -5.58 -4.33 -7.86
CA LEU A 19 -5.71 -4.48 -6.41
C LEU A 19 -4.71 -3.58 -5.67
N CYS A 20 -5.10 -3.14 -4.48
CA CYS A 20 -4.22 -2.44 -3.55
C CYS A 20 -2.99 -3.29 -3.21
N SER A 21 -1.79 -2.76 -3.42
CA SER A 21 -0.55 -3.46 -3.10
C SER A 21 -0.38 -3.76 -1.62
N TYR A 22 -0.96 -2.94 -0.74
CA TYR A 22 -0.84 -3.11 0.70
C TYR A 22 -1.69 -4.28 1.22
N CYS A 23 -2.99 -4.30 0.94
CA CYS A 23 -3.90 -5.32 1.47
C CYS A 23 -4.25 -6.44 0.49
N ARG A 24 -4.06 -6.25 -0.82
CA ARG A 24 -4.48 -7.19 -1.88
C ARG A 24 -5.95 -7.62 -1.84
N THR A 25 -6.80 -6.86 -1.16
CA THR A 25 -8.25 -7.13 -1.05
C THR A 25 -9.10 -6.12 -1.80
N ASN A 26 -8.80 -4.82 -1.61
CA ASN A 26 -9.62 -3.75 -2.19
C ASN A 26 -9.04 -3.26 -3.52
N PRO A 27 -9.89 -2.84 -4.47
CA PRO A 27 -9.48 -2.06 -5.63
C PRO A 27 -8.67 -0.81 -5.23
N ALA A 28 -7.64 -0.50 -6.02
CA ALA A 28 -6.89 0.72 -5.86
C ALA A 28 -7.71 1.95 -6.27
N GLN A 29 -7.51 3.04 -5.54
CA GLN A 29 -8.22 4.32 -5.72
C GLN A 29 -7.25 5.50 -5.77
N ALA A 30 -5.97 5.26 -5.51
CA ALA A 30 -4.90 6.24 -5.54
C ALA A 30 -3.60 5.56 -5.94
N ILE A 31 -2.67 6.37 -6.43
CA ILE A 31 -1.25 6.03 -6.49
C ILE A 31 -0.61 6.59 -5.22
N ASP A 32 0.08 5.73 -4.48
CA ASP A 32 0.78 6.09 -3.25
C ASP A 32 2.29 5.95 -3.43
N HIS A 33 3.04 6.76 -2.70
CA HIS A 33 4.49 6.62 -2.62
C HIS A 33 4.83 5.59 -1.52
N VAL A 34 5.62 4.58 -1.84
CA VAL A 34 6.07 3.56 -0.87
C VAL A 34 6.87 4.24 0.24
N GLU A 35 7.95 4.94 -0.14
CA GLU A 35 8.65 5.88 0.73
C GLU A 35 7.96 7.27 0.62
N PRO A 36 7.46 7.85 1.72
CA PRO A 36 6.79 9.15 1.69
C PRO A 36 7.72 10.28 1.23
N ARG A 37 7.13 11.29 0.56
CA ARG A 37 7.86 12.48 0.08
C ARG A 37 8.59 13.25 1.19
N VAL A 38 8.02 13.30 2.41
CA VAL A 38 8.67 13.92 3.57
C VAL A 38 9.89 13.15 4.07
N GLY A 39 9.98 11.84 3.74
CA GLY A 39 11.13 10.98 3.97
C GLY A 39 12.10 10.92 2.79
N ASN A 40 12.06 11.89 1.87
CA ASN A 40 12.85 11.93 0.63
C ASN A 40 12.52 10.83 -0.39
N GLY A 41 11.33 10.21 -0.33
CA GLY A 41 10.86 9.32 -1.38
C GLY A 41 10.78 10.03 -2.74
N ASP A 42 11.23 9.36 -3.80
CA ASP A 42 11.25 9.91 -5.16
C ASP A 42 9.91 9.73 -5.90
N LEU A 43 9.85 10.21 -7.16
CA LEU A 43 8.68 10.09 -8.04
C LEU A 43 8.78 8.91 -9.02
N THR A 44 9.73 8.00 -8.81
CA THR A 44 9.96 6.90 -9.75
C THR A 44 8.84 5.89 -9.68
N ASP A 45 8.64 5.17 -10.78
CA ASP A 45 7.67 4.07 -10.85
C ASP A 45 7.91 3.03 -9.74
N SER A 46 9.18 2.76 -9.40
CA SER A 46 9.59 1.87 -8.30
C SER A 46 9.16 2.34 -6.91
N ASN A 47 9.03 3.65 -6.69
CA ASN A 47 8.53 4.19 -5.43
C ASN A 47 7.02 4.42 -5.44
N THR A 48 6.32 4.12 -6.54
CA THR A 48 4.87 4.30 -6.62
C THR A 48 4.12 2.98 -6.67
N THR A 49 2.95 2.94 -6.03
CA THR A 49 2.18 1.70 -5.92
C THR A 49 0.67 1.97 -5.93
N PRO A 50 -0.15 1.09 -6.53
CA PRO A 50 -1.59 1.22 -6.44
C PRO A 50 -2.07 0.95 -5.00
N ALA A 51 -2.87 1.85 -4.45
CA ALA A 51 -3.36 1.75 -3.07
C ALA A 51 -4.87 2.04 -2.98
N CYS A 52 -5.58 1.29 -2.12
CA CYS A 52 -6.94 1.62 -1.75
C CYS A 52 -6.94 2.81 -0.77
N ARG A 53 -8.05 3.56 -0.70
CA ARG A 53 -8.18 4.74 0.17
C ARG A 53 -7.85 4.41 1.63
N ARG A 54 -8.35 3.28 2.15
CA ARG A 54 -8.17 2.88 3.56
C ARG A 54 -6.70 2.67 3.91
N CYS A 55 -5.96 1.92 3.11
CA CYS A 55 -4.53 1.68 3.37
C CYS A 55 -3.71 2.95 3.18
N ASN A 56 -3.93 3.69 2.10
CA ASN A 56 -3.23 4.95 1.83
C ASN A 56 -3.43 5.96 3.00
N SER A 57 -4.68 6.23 3.38
CA SER A 57 -5.00 7.14 4.49
C SER A 57 -4.47 6.67 5.85
N SER A 58 -4.31 5.35 6.04
CA SER A 58 -3.74 4.79 7.27
C SER A 58 -2.21 4.82 7.29
N LYS A 59 -1.55 4.85 6.13
CA LYS A 59 -0.09 4.96 6.00
C LYS A 59 0.36 6.39 6.22
N ARG A 60 -0.23 7.33 5.46
CA ARG A 60 0.18 8.75 5.43
C ARG A 60 1.68 8.86 5.09
N ASP A 61 2.42 9.51 5.99
CA ASP A 61 3.84 9.80 5.98
C ASP A 61 4.71 8.68 6.58
N ARG A 62 4.22 7.44 6.62
CA ARG A 62 4.96 6.28 7.13
C ARG A 62 5.31 5.32 6.01
N VAL A 63 6.19 4.37 6.30
CA VAL A 63 6.61 3.30 5.37
C VAL A 63 5.51 2.27 5.08
N ALA A 64 4.52 2.12 5.97
CA ALA A 64 3.47 1.13 5.84
C ALA A 64 2.14 1.58 6.47
N PRO A 65 0.97 1.07 6.02
CA PRO A 65 -0.30 1.34 6.66
C PRO A 65 -0.37 0.78 8.10
N LYS A 66 -0.93 1.57 9.03
CA LYS A 66 -1.14 1.13 10.42
C LYS A 66 -2.02 -0.13 10.48
N THR A 67 -3.19 -0.06 9.86
CA THR A 67 -4.21 -1.10 9.91
C THR A 67 -4.66 -1.52 8.50
N PRO A 68 -5.06 -2.78 8.30
CA PRO A 68 -5.60 -3.23 7.03
C PRO A 68 -6.97 -2.61 6.72
N SER A 69 -7.48 -2.94 5.52
CA SER A 69 -8.90 -2.72 5.19
C SER A 69 -9.83 -3.64 5.99
N PRO A 70 -11.09 -3.24 6.25
CA PRO A 70 -12.07 -4.11 6.93
C PRO A 70 -12.31 -5.47 6.26
N ASN A 71 -12.07 -5.57 4.95
CA ASN A 71 -12.26 -6.80 4.18
C ASN A 71 -11.04 -7.76 4.24
N TYR A 72 -9.95 -7.34 4.87
CA TYR A 72 -8.71 -8.11 4.90
C TYR A 72 -8.78 -9.21 5.95
N THR A 73 -8.31 -10.41 5.61
CA THR A 73 -8.11 -11.52 6.55
C THR A 73 -6.67 -12.03 6.45
N GLY A 74 -6.13 -12.54 7.55
CA GLY A 74 -4.78 -13.11 7.62
C GLY A 74 -3.76 -12.25 8.38
N SER A 75 -2.47 -12.55 8.20
CA SER A 75 -1.39 -11.92 8.96
C SER A 75 -1.18 -10.45 8.60
N TRP A 76 -1.08 -9.60 9.61
CA TRP A 76 -0.71 -8.20 9.47
C TRP A 76 0.53 -7.89 10.32
N PRO A 77 1.64 -7.40 9.74
CA PRO A 77 1.89 -7.12 8.31
C PRO A 77 1.78 -8.36 7.41
N PRO A 78 1.33 -8.21 6.15
CA PRO A 78 1.19 -9.32 5.24
C PRO A 78 2.52 -9.86 4.72
N PRO A 79 2.59 -11.14 4.33
CA PRO A 79 3.83 -11.82 3.94
C PRO A 79 4.43 -11.31 2.61
N TRP A 80 3.63 -10.64 1.76
CA TRP A 80 4.14 -10.08 0.50
C TRP A 80 4.80 -8.71 0.64
N TRP A 81 4.71 -8.06 1.81
CA TRP A 81 5.48 -6.84 2.03
C TRP A 81 6.98 -7.17 2.07
N PRO A 82 7.85 -6.31 1.51
CA PRO A 82 9.29 -6.42 1.73
C PRO A 82 9.64 -6.46 3.22
N SER A 83 10.74 -7.11 3.57
CA SER A 83 11.20 -7.20 4.97
C SER A 83 11.39 -5.82 5.60
N SER A 84 11.87 -4.83 4.85
CA SER A 84 12.00 -3.43 5.29
C SER A 84 10.66 -2.81 5.69
N MET A 85 9.60 -3.02 4.91
CA MET A 85 8.25 -2.53 5.26
C MET A 85 7.71 -3.19 6.52
N ARG A 86 7.90 -4.50 6.69
CA ARG A 86 7.44 -5.22 7.90
C ARG A 86 8.19 -4.78 9.15
N GLN A 87 9.51 -4.66 9.06
CA GLN A 87 10.36 -4.16 10.16
C GLN A 87 10.03 -2.71 10.49
N GLY A 88 9.90 -1.87 9.47
CA GLY A 88 9.53 -0.47 9.63
C GLY A 88 8.13 -0.28 10.22
N TRP A 89 7.16 -1.12 9.85
CA TRP A 89 5.84 -1.14 10.49
C TRP A 89 5.94 -1.44 11.99
N ALA A 90 6.65 -2.49 12.38
CA ALA A 90 6.80 -2.87 13.78
C ALA A 90 7.50 -1.77 14.58
N ALA A 91 8.58 -1.20 14.03
CA ALA A 91 9.29 -0.07 14.64
C ALA A 91 8.42 1.18 14.78
N THR A 92 7.60 1.49 13.77
CA THR A 92 6.76 2.69 13.75
C THR A 92 5.61 2.62 14.77
N TYR A 93 5.01 1.44 14.94
CA TYR A 93 3.79 1.30 15.74
C TYR A 93 3.99 0.61 17.08
N GLY A 94 5.17 0.06 17.35
CA GLY A 94 5.49 -0.59 18.63
C GLY A 94 4.63 -1.83 18.90
N ILE A 95 4.10 -2.47 17.85
CA ILE A 95 3.24 -3.65 17.94
C ILE A 95 3.82 -4.81 17.13
N GLY A 96 3.60 -6.02 17.62
CA GLY A 96 3.98 -7.25 16.92
C GLY A 96 2.99 -7.61 15.80
N PRO A 97 3.38 -8.50 14.87
CA PRO A 97 2.45 -9.05 13.89
C PRO A 97 1.26 -9.73 14.57
N TYR A 98 0.08 -9.57 13.99
CA TYR A 98 -1.17 -10.17 14.49
C TYR A 98 -1.99 -10.74 13.34
N VAL A 99 -2.97 -11.59 13.66
CA VAL A 99 -3.90 -12.15 12.67
C VAL A 99 -5.18 -11.34 12.69
N VAL A 100 -5.62 -10.90 11.50
CA VAL A 100 -6.94 -10.33 11.28
C VAL A 100 -7.90 -11.49 11.00
N PRO A 101 -8.98 -11.64 11.79
CA PRO A 101 -9.95 -12.71 11.60
C PRO A 101 -10.70 -12.58 10.27
#